data_AF-A0A949MF88-F1
#
_entry.id   AF-A0A949MF88-F1
#
_cell.length_a   1.000
_cell.length_b   1.000
_cell.length_c   1.000
_cell.angle_alpha   90.00
_cell.angle_beta   90.00
_cell.angle_gamma   90.00
#
_symmetry.space_group_name_H-M   'P 1'
#
loop_
_entity.id
_entity.type
_entity.pdbx_description
1 polymer ?
#
loop_
_entity_poly.entity_id
_entity_poly.type
_entity_poly.pdbx_seq_one_letter_code
_entity_poly.pdbx_strand_id
1 'polypeptide(L)' 'MLAYFNLSKENILYFEHNEDAVKSAISVGIKTYYYDKDKKDLENLKFFLDNNI' A
#
# COMPACT_ATOMS: atom_id res chain seq x y z
N MET A 1 -3.63 -14.33 5.39
CA MET A 1 -2.27 -13.98 4.91
C MET A 1 -1.47 -13.20 5.94
N LEU A 2 -1.90 -12.02 6.41
CA LEU A 2 -1.14 -11.26 7.42
C LEU A 2 -0.84 -12.04 8.72
N ALA A 3 -1.87 -12.69 9.28
CA ALA A 3 -1.72 -13.51 10.49
C ALA A 3 -0.76 -14.70 10.31
N TYR A 4 -0.66 -15.25 9.10
CA TYR A 4 0.30 -16.32 8.80
C TYR A 4 1.75 -15.85 8.95
N PHE A 5 2.01 -14.58 8.66
CA PHE A 5 3.31 -13.94 8.84
C PHE A 5 3.45 -13.24 10.21
N ASN A 6 2.46 -13.39 11.09
CA ASN A 6 2.39 -12.70 12.38
C ASN A 6 2.57 -11.17 12.27
N LEU A 7 2.07 -10.59 11.16
CA LEU A 7 2.14 -9.16 10.88
C LEU A 7 0.85 -8.46 11.28
N SER A 8 0.99 -7.31 11.92
CA SER A 8 -0.11 -6.39 12.24
C SER A 8 -0.32 -5.42 11.10
N LYS A 9 -1.58 -5.16 10.71
CA LYS A 9 -1.91 -4.24 9.60
C LYS A 9 -1.40 -2.81 9.83
N GLU A 10 -1.22 -2.42 11.09
CA GLU A 10 -0.72 -1.11 11.51
C GLU A 10 0.78 -0.95 11.21
N ASN A 11 1.51 -2.06 11.04
CA ASN A 11 2.94 -2.07 10.76
C ASN A 11 3.25 -2.35 9.27
N ILE A 12 2.25 -2.20 8.40
CA ILE A 12 2.37 -2.50 6.97
C ILE A 12 1.96 -1.26 6.17
N LEU A 13 2.82 -0.92 5.21
CA LEU A 13 2.48 -0.06 4.09
C LEU A 13 2.37 -0.92 2.85
N TYR A 14 1.32 -0.72 2.07
CA TYR A 14 1.09 -1.43 0.81
C TYR A 14 1.02 -0.43 -0.35
N PHE A 15 1.61 -0.77 -1.48
CA PHE A 15 1.43 -0.02 -2.72
C PHE A 15 1.27 -0.99 -3.89
N GLU A 16 0.34 -0.69 -4.79
CA GLU A 16 -0.01 -1.58 -5.90
C GLU A 16 -0.67 -0.81 -7.05
N HIS A 17 -0.53 -1.32 -8.28
CA HIS A 17 -1.10 -0.75 -9.50
C HIS A 17 -2.43 -1.37 -9.91
N ASN A 18 -2.77 -2.55 -9.39
CA ASN A 18 -4.07 -3.16 -9.58
C ASN A 18 -5.10 -2.58 -8.59
N GLU A 19 -6.19 -2.02 -9.12
CA GLU A 19 -7.20 -1.33 -8.32
C GLU A 19 -7.96 -2.26 -7.35
N ASP A 20 -8.25 -3.50 -7.75
CA ASP A 20 -8.96 -4.47 -6.91
C ASP A 20 -8.10 -4.95 -5.74
N ALA A 21 -6.80 -5.10 -5.96
CA ALA A 21 -5.84 -5.40 -4.90
C ALA A 21 -5.74 -4.24 -3.89
N VAL A 22 -5.69 -2.99 -4.37
CA VAL A 22 -5.72 -1.80 -3.50
C VAL A 22 -7.01 -1.73 -2.68
N LYS A 23 -8.17 -1.92 -3.31
CA LYS A 23 -9.47 -1.96 -2.62
C LYS A 23 -9.49 -3.04 -1.55
N SER A 24 -8.95 -4.22 -1.86
CA SER A 24 -8.85 -5.33 -0.92
C SER A 24 -7.99 -4.97 0.30
N ALA A 25 -6.81 -4.39 0.10
CA ALA A 25 -5.93 -3.95 1.19
C ALA A 25 -6.57 -2.86 2.08
N ILE A 26 -7.24 -1.89 1.46
CA ILE A 26 -7.99 -0.84 2.17
C ILE A 26 -9.12 -1.46 3.00
N SER A 27 -9.87 -2.43 2.46
CA SER A 27 -11.00 -3.07 3.15
C SER A 27 -10.62 -3.78 4.46
N VAL A 28 -9.37 -4.26 4.55
CA VAL A 28 -8.83 -4.90 5.75
C VAL A 28 -8.07 -3.93 6.66
N GLY A 29 -8.01 -2.65 6.28
CA GLY A 29 -7.45 -1.55 7.05
C GLY A 29 -5.93 -1.37 6.92
N ILE A 30 -5.32 -1.85 5.84
CA ILE A 30 -3.90 -1.60 5.56
C ILE A 30 -3.75 -0.21 4.92
N LYS A 31 -2.79 0.59 5.41
CA LYS A 31 -2.48 1.87 4.80
C LYS A 31 -1.87 1.63 3.41
N THR A 32 -2.60 2.07 2.39
CA THR A 32 -2.36 1.67 1.00
C THR A 32 -2.24 2.86 0.07
N TYR A 33 -1.32 2.79 -0.89
CA TYR A 33 -1.17 3.74 -1.98
C TYR A 33 -1.46 3.07 -3.33
N TYR A 34 -2.31 3.70 -4.15
CA TYR A 34 -2.51 3.26 -5.53
C TYR A 34 -1.41 3.83 -6.42
N TYR A 35 -0.60 2.96 -7.02
CA TYR A 35 0.48 3.34 -7.91
C TYR A 35 0.05 3.27 -9.37
N ASP A 36 -0.08 4.42 -10.01
CA ASP A 36 -0.34 4.52 -11.45
C ASP A 36 0.92 4.13 -12.24
N LYS A 37 0.96 2.89 -12.73
CA LYS A 37 2.11 2.33 -13.46
C LYS A 37 2.39 3.00 -14.80
N ASP A 38 1.42 3.72 -15.37
CA ASP A 38 1.55 4.38 -16.67
C ASP A 38 2.18 5.77 -16.47
N LYS A 39 1.80 6.47 -15.40
CA LYS A 39 2.47 7.72 -14.99
C LYS A 39 3.87 7.51 -14.44
N LYS A 40 4.14 6.35 -13.83
CA LYS A 40 5.42 6.01 -13.18
C LYS A 40 5.91 7.09 -12.21
N ASP A 41 4.96 7.64 -11.45
CA ASP A 41 5.22 8.75 -10.53
C ASP A 41 5.90 8.26 -9.26
N LEU A 42 7.23 8.24 -9.29
CA LEU A 42 8.06 7.83 -8.17
C LEU A 42 8.16 8.91 -7.08
N GLU A 43 7.90 10.18 -7.41
CA GLU A 43 7.94 11.26 -6.42
C GLU A 43 6.79 11.14 -5.43
N ASN A 44 5.57 10.90 -5.92
CA ASN A 44 4.41 10.69 -5.05
C ASN A 44 4.50 9.37 -4.27
N LEU A 45 5.07 8.31 -4.86
CA LEU A 45 5.35 7.07 -4.12
C LEU A 45 6.37 7.33 -2.99
N LYS A 46 7.45 8.06 -3.28
CA LYS A 46 8.43 8.44 -2.27
C LYS A 46 7.79 9.28 -1.16
N PHE A 47 6.98 10.27 -1.52
CA PHE A 47 6.26 11.09 -0.55
C PHE A 47 5.36 10.25 0.36
N PHE A 48 4.63 9.29 -0.20
CA PHE A 48 3.83 8.36 0.59
C PHE A 48 4.68 7.55 1.58
N LEU A 49 5.84 7.04 1.16
CA LEU A 49 6.73 6.29 2.04
C LEU A 49 7.33 7.18 3.15
N ASP A 50 7.86 8.34 2.81
CA ASP A 50 8.50 9.26 3.76
C ASP A 50 7.54 9.77 4.85
N ASN A 51 6.24 9.86 4.55
CA ASN A 51 5.25 10.32 5.54
C ASN A 51 4.71 9.21 6.44
N ASN A 52 5.12 7.95 6.23
CA ASN A 52 4.54 6.81 6.92
C ASN A 52 5.57 5.80 7.46
N ILE A 53 6.87 6.08 7.30
CA ILE A 53 8.01 5.37 7.88
C ILE A 53 8.69 6.30 8.90
#